data_AF-T1ACZ5-F1
#
_entry.id   AF-T1ACZ5-F1
#
_cell.length_a   1.000
_cell.length_b   1.000
_cell.length_c   1.000
_cell.angle_alpha   90.00
_cell.angle_beta   90.00
_cell.angle_gamma   90.00
#
_symmetry.space_group_name_H-M   'P 1'
#
loop_
_entity.id
_entity.type
_entity.pdbx_description
1 polymer ?
#
loop_
_entity_poly.entity_id
_entity_poly.type
_entity_poly.pdbx_seq_one_letter_code
_entity_poly.pdbx_strand_id
1 'polypeptide(L)'
;MIRAVLFDFNGVIIDDERVHLDLFVEVLSPYGVVVDRDLYWKEFLGMDDRGALSGLWSSHFGKPPEDQILCELIEKKAKIYMERLSSGLPLYNGVLSLVTDLSHIYP
;
A
#
# COMPACT_ATOMS: atom_id res chain seq x y z
N MET A 1 19.67 -26.49 10.27
CA MET A 1 20.52 -25.28 10.29
C MET A 1 20.01 -24.32 9.23
N ILE A 2 19.71 -23.07 9.60
CA ILE A 2 19.35 -22.01 8.66
C ILE A 2 20.61 -21.56 7.93
N ARG A 3 20.52 -21.29 6.63
CA ARG A 3 21.65 -20.82 5.79
C ARG A 3 21.44 -19.44 5.20
N ALA A 4 20.20 -18.99 5.09
CA ALA A 4 19.81 -17.68 4.58
C ALA A 4 18.41 -17.33 5.11
N VAL A 5 18.11 -16.04 5.13
CA VAL A 5 16.77 -15.50 5.40
C VAL A 5 16.39 -14.63 4.21
N LEU A 6 15.24 -14.92 3.58
CA LEU A 6 14.69 -14.10 2.50
C LEU A 6 13.53 -13.28 3.07
N PHE A 7 13.63 -11.96 2.94
CA PHE A 7 12.59 -11.04 3.38
C PHE A 7 11.71 -10.64 2.21
N ASP A 8 10.40 -10.68 2.43
CA ASP A 8 9.49 -9.80 1.68
C ASP A 8 9.71 -8.35 2.12
N PHE A 9 9.21 -7.37 1.37
CA PHE A 9 9.43 -5.96 1.63
C PHE A 9 8.22 -5.31 2.31
N ASN A 10 7.08 -5.25 1.62
CA ASN A 10 5.85 -4.63 2.11
C ASN A 10 5.25 -5.47 3.26
N GLY A 11 4.83 -4.82 4.35
CA GLY A 11 4.28 -5.53 5.51
C GLY A 11 5.30 -6.32 6.34
N VAL A 12 6.59 -6.34 5.93
CA VAL A 12 7.69 -7.02 6.64
C VAL A 12 8.82 -6.06 7.00
N ILE A 13 9.39 -5.39 6.00
CA ILE A 13 10.47 -4.40 6.20
C ILE A 13 9.87 -3.02 6.45
N ILE A 14 8.87 -2.64 5.66
CA ILE A 14 8.21 -1.34 5.71
C ILE A 14 6.75 -1.46 6.14
N ASP A 15 6.28 -0.51 6.95
CA ASP A 15 4.86 -0.35 7.34
C ASP A 15 4.17 0.58 6.33
N ASP A 16 4.05 0.15 5.08
CA ASP A 16 3.45 0.95 4.02
C ASP A 16 1.96 0.67 3.79
N GLU A 17 1.36 -0.26 4.54
CA GLU A 17 -0.08 -0.53 4.45
C GLU A 17 -0.92 0.72 4.77
N ARG A 18 -0.52 1.48 5.80
CA ARG A 18 -1.14 2.77 6.14
C ARG A 18 -0.91 3.81 5.06
N VAL A 19 0.26 3.77 4.41
CA VAL A 19 0.60 4.67 3.31
C VAL A 19 -0.32 4.41 2.12
N HIS A 20 -0.59 3.14 1.79
CA HIS A 20 -1.56 2.78 0.75
C HIS A 20 -2.96 3.25 1.08
N LEU A 21 -3.45 3.04 2.32
CA LEU A 21 -4.75 3.55 2.75
C LEU A 21 -4.86 5.06 2.57
N ASP A 22 -3.87 5.82 3.05
CA ASP A 22 -3.86 7.28 2.93
C ASP A 22 -3.84 7.73 1.47
N LEU A 23 -3.13 7.01 0.60
CA LEU A 23 -3.11 7.29 -0.83
C LEU A 23 -4.45 6.99 -1.50
N PHE A 24 -5.13 5.91 -1.13
CA PHE A 24 -6.48 5.62 -1.63
C PHE A 24 -7.45 6.72 -1.24
N VAL A 25 -7.42 7.17 0.03
CA VAL A 25 -8.20 8.34 0.49
C VAL A 25 -7.88 9.58 -0.34
N GLU A 26 -6.58 9.86 -0.54
CA GLU A 26 -6.12 11.06 -1.25
C GLU A 26 -6.59 11.08 -2.71
N VAL A 27 -6.48 9.98 -3.45
CA VAL A 27 -6.84 9.94 -4.88
C VAL A 27 -8.34 9.85 -5.11
N LEU A 28 -9.10 9.25 -4.18
CA LEU A 28 -10.55 9.06 -4.29
C LEU A 28 -11.35 10.26 -3.75
N SER A 29 -10.82 11.00 -2.78
CA SER A 29 -11.51 12.16 -2.18
C SER A 29 -11.99 13.24 -3.17
N PRO A 30 -11.26 13.57 -4.28
CA PRO A 30 -11.74 14.56 -5.25
C PRO A 30 -12.99 14.12 -6.01
N TYR A 31 -13.30 12.82 -6.02
CA TYR A 31 -14.50 12.25 -6.62
C TYR A 31 -15.66 12.12 -5.61
N GLY A 32 -15.46 12.56 -4.36
CA GLY A 32 -16.46 12.48 -3.30
C GLY A 32 -16.54 11.13 -2.60
N VAL A 33 -15.65 10.19 -2.94
CA VAL A 33 -15.61 8.86 -2.32
C VAL A 33 -15.01 8.97 -0.92
N VAL A 34 -15.79 8.56 0.07
CA VAL A 34 -15.34 8.39 1.45
C VAL A 34 -14.89 6.95 1.65
N VAL A 35 -13.60 6.75 1.90
CA VAL A 35 -13.04 5.42 2.17
C VAL A 35 -13.34 5.03 3.62
N ASP A 36 -14.13 3.96 3.78
CA ASP A 36 -14.29 3.29 5.06
C ASP A 36 -13.02 2.48 5.36
N ARG A 37 -12.35 2.83 6.46
CA ARG A 37 -11.08 2.23 6.87
C ARG A 37 -11.27 0.78 7.30
N ASP A 38 -12.35 0.47 8.02
CA ASP A 38 -12.60 -0.89 8.51
C ASP A 38 -12.92 -1.82 7.34
N LEU A 39 -13.68 -1.32 6.36
CA LEU A 39 -13.92 -2.02 5.10
C LEU A 39 -12.61 -2.25 4.33
N TYR A 40 -11.74 -1.24 4.25
CA TYR A 40 -10.43 -1.36 3.62
C TYR A 40 -9.60 -2.48 4.22
N TRP A 41 -9.42 -2.48 5.54
CA TRP A 41 -8.61 -3.48 6.22
C TRP A 41 -9.17 -4.90 6.05
N LYS A 42 -10.50 -5.02 5.96
CA LYS A 42 -11.19 -6.31 5.86
C LYS A 42 -11.22 -6.86 4.44
N GLU A 43 -11.41 -6.01 3.43
CA GLU A 43 -11.79 -6.46 2.08
C GLU A 43 -10.80 -6.04 0.98
N PHE A 44 -9.98 -5.01 1.20
CA PHE A 44 -9.11 -4.44 0.18
C PHE A 44 -7.62 -4.51 0.53
N LEU A 45 -7.26 -4.88 1.77
CA LEU A 45 -5.87 -5.08 2.16
C LEU A 45 -5.21 -6.18 1.31
N GLY A 46 -4.02 -5.91 0.80
CA GLY A 46 -3.25 -6.85 -0.03
C GLY A 46 -3.74 -6.98 -1.49
N MET A 47 -4.80 -6.26 -1.88
CA MET A 47 -5.18 -6.14 -3.29
C MET A 47 -4.23 -5.21 -4.05
N ASP A 48 -4.16 -5.41 -5.36
CA ASP A 48 -3.51 -4.47 -6.27
C ASP A 48 -4.31 -3.16 -6.39
N ASP A 49 -3.66 -2.13 -6.92
CA ASP A 49 -4.26 -0.80 -7.05
C ASP A 49 -5.56 -0.82 -7.84
N ARG A 50 -5.61 -1.61 -8.91
CA ARG A 50 -6.80 -1.75 -9.76
C ARG A 50 -7.97 -2.33 -8.97
N GLY A 51 -7.75 -3.44 -8.26
CA GLY A 51 -8.76 -4.09 -7.45
C GLY A 51 -9.26 -3.20 -6.32
N ALA A 52 -8.33 -2.62 -5.55
CA ALA A 52 -8.67 -1.76 -4.42
C ALA A 52 -9.41 -0.48 -4.86
N LEU A 53 -8.93 0.23 -5.90
CA LEU A 53 -9.59 1.45 -6.38
C LEU A 53 -10.98 1.17 -6.95
N SER A 54 -11.11 0.12 -7.76
CA SER A 54 -12.41 -0.28 -8.32
C SER A 54 -13.39 -0.72 -7.23
N GLY A 55 -12.90 -1.49 -6.25
CA GLY A 55 -13.68 -1.98 -5.12
C GLY A 55 -14.15 -0.86 -4.20
N LEU A 56 -13.25 0.03 -3.79
CA LEU A 56 -13.57 1.21 -2.97
C LEU A 56 -14.56 2.13 -3.68
N TRP A 57 -14.34 2.42 -4.96
CA TRP A 57 -15.27 3.20 -5.76
C TRP A 57 -16.65 2.54 -5.84
N SER A 58 -16.69 1.24 -6.13
CA SER A 58 -17.94 0.48 -6.24
C SER A 58 -18.68 0.38 -4.92
N SER A 59 -17.96 0.28 -3.80
CA SER A 59 -18.56 0.26 -2.45
C SER A 59 -19.31 1.56 -2.14
N HIS A 60 -18.87 2.68 -2.72
CA HIS A 60 -19.47 3.99 -2.53
C HIS A 60 -20.60 4.29 -3.54
N PHE A 61 -20.38 4.00 -4.83
CA PHE A 61 -21.31 4.36 -5.91
C PHE A 61 -22.21 3.22 -6.41
N GLY A 62 -21.97 1.98 -5.96
CA GLY A 62 -22.70 0.78 -6.41
C GLY A 62 -22.33 0.28 -7.81
N LYS A 63 -21.33 0.89 -8.47
CA LYS A 63 -20.82 0.51 -9.79
C LYS A 63 -19.33 0.84 -9.92
N PRO A 64 -18.57 0.16 -10.78
CA PRO A 64 -17.16 0.48 -11.00
C PRO A 64 -16.99 1.85 -11.69
N PRO A 65 -15.80 2.45 -11.57
CA PRO A 65 -15.44 3.64 -12.35
C PRO A 65 -15.36 3.29 -13.84
N GLU A 66 -15.44 4.32 -14.68
CA GLU A 66 -15.07 4.17 -16.09
C GLU A 66 -13.57 3.85 -16.21
N ASP A 67 -13.19 3.05 -17.21
CA ASP A 67 -11.80 2.58 -17.37
C ASP A 67 -10.79 3.73 -17.44
N GLN A 68 -11.16 4.84 -18.10
CA GLN A 68 -10.30 6.02 -18.18
C GLN A 68 -10.03 6.60 -16.78
N ILE A 69 -11.07 6.77 -15.96
CA ILE A 69 -10.95 7.28 -14.59
C ILE A 69 -10.12 6.31 -13.74
N LEU A 70 -10.32 5.00 -13.90
CA LEU A 70 -9.55 4.00 -13.17
C LEU A 70 -8.06 4.06 -13.51
N CYS A 71 -7.70 4.20 -14.78
CA CYS A 71 -6.32 4.39 -15.20
C CYS A 71 -5.71 5.68 -14.61
N GLU A 72 -6.44 6.80 -14.67
CA GLU A 72 -5.99 8.08 -14.08
C GLU A 72 -5.75 7.97 -12.57
N LEU A 73 -6.63 7.27 -11.84
CA LEU A 73 -6.49 7.03 -10.40
C LEU A 73 -5.24 6.18 -10.09
N ILE A 74 -4.99 5.11 -10.85
CA ILE A 74 -3.81 4.25 -10.69
C ILE A 74 -2.53 5.05 -10.93
N GLU A 75 -2.45 5.79 -12.04
CA GLU A 75 -1.28 6.60 -12.38
C GLU A 75 -1.01 7.68 -11.33
N LYS A 76 -2.07 8.36 -10.87
CA LYS A 76 -1.95 9.38 -9.82
C LYS A 76 -1.48 8.78 -8.51
N LYS A 77 -2.05 7.65 -8.08
CA LYS A 77 -1.63 6.95 -6.86
C LYS A 77 -0.16 6.54 -6.95
N ALA A 78 0.25 5.94 -8.06
CA ALA A 78 1.62 5.49 -8.28
C ALA A 78 2.62 6.67 -8.21
N LYS A 79 2.28 7.80 -8.81
CA LYS A 79 3.12 9.02 -8.73
C LYS A 79 3.30 9.49 -7.28
N ILE A 80 2.22 9.64 -6.52
CA ILE A 80 2.29 10.13 -5.14
C ILE A 80 3.01 9.10 -4.25
N TYR A 81 2.81 7.80 -4.49
CA TYR A 81 3.54 6.74 -3.79
C TYR A 81 5.05 6.85 -4.01
N MET A 82 5.50 7.09 -5.25
CA MET A 82 6.92 7.30 -5.57
C MET A 82 7.49 8.56 -4.91
N GLU A 83 6.71 9.63 -4.84
CA GLU A 83 7.10 10.85 -4.12
C GLU A 83 7.28 10.57 -2.61
N ARG A 84 6.35 9.84 -1.97
CA ARG A 84 6.45 9.45 -0.55
C ARG A 84 7.61 8.49 -0.29
N LEU A 85 7.86 7.54 -1.20
CA LEU A 85 9.04 6.67 -1.15
C LEU A 85 10.34 7.48 -1.12
N SER A 86 10.43 8.55 -1.91
CA SER A 86 11.63 9.40 -1.96
C SER A 86 11.89 10.18 -0.66
N SER A 87 10.84 10.46 0.12
CA SER A 87 10.95 11.05 1.46
C SER A 87 11.21 10.03 2.57
N GLY A 88 11.21 8.73 2.24
CA GLY A 88 11.36 7.62 3.17
C GLY A 88 10.02 7.08 3.66
N LEU A 89 9.94 5.75 3.78
CA LEU A 89 8.80 5.04 4.35
C LEU A 89 9.09 4.56 5.77
N PRO A 90 8.06 4.43 6.63
CA PRO A 90 8.24 3.91 7.98
C PRO A 90 8.73 2.46 7.95
N LEU A 91 9.73 2.15 8.77
CA LEU A 91 10.20 0.79 9.01
C LEU A 91 9.45 0.19 10.20
N TYR A 92 9.24 -1.13 10.18
CA TYR A 92 8.80 -1.81 11.40
C TYR A 92 9.87 -1.75 12.48
N ASN A 93 9.42 -1.56 13.72
CA ASN A 93 10.30 -1.49 14.88
C ASN A 93 11.18 -2.75 14.98
N GLY A 94 12.50 -2.56 15.06
CA GLY A 94 13.48 -3.64 15.20
C GLY A 94 13.97 -4.26 13.88
N VAL A 95 13.36 -3.95 12.73
CA VAL A 95 13.80 -4.51 11.43
C VAL A 95 15.25 -4.16 11.12
N LEU A 96 15.66 -2.91 11.35
CA LEU A 96 17.03 -2.49 11.08
C LEU A 96 18.06 -3.27 11.91
N SER A 97 17.77 -3.48 13.20
CA SER A 97 18.62 -4.30 14.08
C SER A 97 18.67 -5.73 13.57
N LEU A 98 17.50 -6.32 13.29
CA LEU A 98 17.40 -7.71 12.84
C LEU A 98 18.18 -7.97 11.55
N VAL A 99 18.02 -7.12 10.54
CA VAL A 99 18.73 -7.27 9.25
C VAL A 99 20.25 -7.13 9.44
N THR A 100 20.67 -6.18 10.29
CA THR A 100 22.09 -5.97 10.61
C THR A 100 22.67 -7.20 11.32
N ASP A 101 22.01 -7.69 12.37
CA ASP A 101 22.45 -8.85 13.14
C ASP A 101 22.52 -10.11 12.28
N LEU A 102 21.50 -10.34 11.43
CA LEU A 102 21.48 -11.49 10.52
C LEU A 102 22.58 -11.42 9.46
N SER A 103 22.93 -10.24 8.96
CA SER A 103 24.03 -10.09 7.99
C SER A 103 25.40 -10.47 8.55
N HIS A 104 25.58 -10.37 9.87
CA HIS A 104 26.81 -10.83 10.53
C HIS A 104 26.83 -12.34 10.75
N ILE A 105 25.65 -12.97 10.86
CA ILE A 105 25.51 -14.41 11.11
C ILE A 105 25.50 -15.20 9.79
N TYR A 106 24.87 -14.65 8.75
CA TYR A 106 24.69 -15.25 7.43
C TYR A 106 25.17 -14.27 6.34
N PRO A 107 26.50 -14.11 6.16
CA PRO A 107 27.08 -13.19 5.17
C PRO A 107 26.87 -13.66 3.72
#